data_AF-A0AAW9LHM4-F1
#
_entry.id   AF-A0AAW9LHM4-F1
#
_cell.length_a   1.000
_cell.length_b   1.000
_cell.length_c   1.000
_cell.angle_alpha   90.00
_cell.angle_beta   90.00
_cell.angle_gamma   90.00
#
_symmetry.space_group_name_H-M   'P 1'
#
loop_
_entity.id
_entity.type
_entity.pdbx_description
1 polymer ?
#
loop_
_entity_poly.entity_id
_entity_poly.type
_entity_poly.pdbx_seq_one_letter_code
_entity_poly.pdbx_strand_id
1 'polypeptide(L)'
;MSVRTVALGVGTAVTTFLCVGAATILLLGAGEAPGIGIVAVAVGTVVGLFAGVVVARYSGTLTGVREAVLVAYATLGIVYLGIAAMSYVNVPGVDSVFTFPVRLGVSVGAAVLAALLSGWLESRERSTKG
;
A
#
# COMPACT_ATOMS: atom_id res chain seq x y z
N MET A 1 -20.35 6.63 -5.16
CA MET A 1 -19.00 6.01 -5.15
C MET A 1 -18.95 5.04 -3.97
N SER A 2 -18.52 3.78 -4.16
CA SER A 2 -18.59 2.77 -3.10
C SER A 2 -17.42 2.91 -2.10
N VAL A 3 -17.60 2.46 -0.86
CA VAL A 3 -16.53 2.42 0.16
C VAL A 3 -15.34 1.58 -0.33
N ARG A 4 -15.61 0.44 -1.00
CA ARG A 4 -14.61 -0.41 -1.65
C ARG A 4 -13.77 0.37 -2.66
N THR A 5 -14.42 1.12 -3.54
CA THR A 5 -13.76 1.96 -4.56
C THR A 5 -12.81 2.98 -3.91
N VAL A 6 -13.26 3.64 -2.83
CA VAL A 6 -12.44 4.61 -2.10
C VAL A 6 -11.25 3.90 -1.44
N ALA A 7 -11.48 2.78 -0.76
CA ALA A 7 -10.44 2.03 -0.06
C ALA A 7 -9.34 1.54 -1.02
N LEU A 8 -9.71 0.96 -2.16
CA LEU A 8 -8.77 0.50 -3.17
C LEU A 8 -7.98 1.67 -3.79
N GLY A 9 -8.67 2.77 -4.10
CA GLY A 9 -8.04 3.98 -4.62
C GLY A 9 -7.01 4.57 -3.65
N VAL A 10 -7.41 4.78 -2.40
CA VAL A 10 -6.53 5.34 -1.35
C VAL A 10 -5.35 4.42 -1.06
N GLY A 11 -5.61 3.11 -0.88
CA GLY A 11 -4.54 2.17 -0.59
C GLY A 11 -3.54 2.02 -1.73
N THR A 12 -4.01 2.06 -2.99
CA THR A 12 -3.13 2.11 -4.16
C THR A 12 -2.30 3.40 -4.14
N ALA A 13 -2.93 4.55 -3.91
CA ALA A 13 -2.23 5.83 -3.87
C ALA A 13 -1.11 5.85 -2.83
N VAL A 14 -1.39 5.36 -1.62
CA VAL A 14 -0.41 5.26 -0.53
C VAL A 14 0.74 4.34 -0.91
N THR A 15 0.44 3.16 -1.43
CA THR A 15 1.48 2.18 -1.78
C THR A 15 2.36 2.69 -2.91
N THR A 16 1.75 3.27 -3.96
CA THR A 16 2.49 3.85 -5.08
C THR A 16 3.32 5.06 -4.64
N PHE A 17 2.79 5.93 -3.78
CA PHE A 17 3.53 7.03 -3.16
C PHE A 17 4.81 6.52 -2.48
N LEU A 18 4.68 5.49 -1.65
CA LEU A 18 5.81 4.90 -0.91
C LEU A 18 6.84 4.28 -1.86
N CYS A 19 6.41 3.47 -2.82
CA CYS A 19 7.32 2.80 -3.77
C CYS A 19 8.06 3.82 -4.64
N VAL A 20 7.35 4.80 -5.20
CA VAL A 20 7.93 5.81 -6.09
C VAL A 20 8.84 6.76 -5.31
N GLY A 21 8.44 7.17 -4.10
CA GLY A 21 9.28 7.96 -3.22
C GLY A 21 10.58 7.23 -2.87
N ALA A 22 10.49 5.96 -2.44
CA ALA A 22 11.66 5.14 -2.14
C ALA A 22 12.58 4.96 -3.35
N ALA A 23 12.01 4.67 -4.52
CA ALA A 23 12.78 4.54 -5.76
C ALA A 23 13.48 5.85 -6.14
N THR A 24 12.82 7.00 -5.94
CA THR A 24 13.40 8.33 -6.21
C THR A 24 14.61 8.60 -5.31
N ILE A 25 14.54 8.24 -4.03
CA ILE A 25 15.67 8.37 -3.10
C ILE A 25 16.84 7.47 -3.54
N LEU A 26 16.56 6.23 -3.94
CA LEU A 26 17.59 5.31 -4.42
C LEU A 26 18.27 5.80 -5.70
N LEU A 27 17.51 6.37 -6.63
CA LEU A 27 18.01 6.85 -7.93
C LEU A 27 18.83 8.14 -7.81
N LEU A 28 18.41 9.07 -6.95
CA LEU A 28 19.11 10.35 -6.75
C LEU A 28 20.33 10.21 -5.81
N GLY A 29 20.58 9.00 -5.31
CA GLY A 29 21.62 8.70 -4.34
C GLY A 29 21.15 8.95 -2.91
N ALA A 30 21.52 8.06 -1.99
CA ALA A 30 21.19 8.18 -0.56
C ALA A 30 22.00 9.27 0.17
N GLY A 31 22.31 10.37 -0.51
CA GLY A 31 22.99 11.51 0.10
C GLY A 31 22.07 12.22 1.09
N GLU A 32 22.62 12.68 2.21
CA GLU A 32 21.92 13.41 3.27
C GLU A 32 21.43 14.81 2.87
N ALA A 33 21.21 15.07 1.57
CA ALA A 33 20.67 16.33 1.12
C ALA A 33 19.15 16.34 1.37
N PRO A 34 18.62 17.25 2.21
CA PRO A 34 17.18 17.35 2.47
C PRO A 34 16.35 17.50 1.18
N GLY A 35 16.94 18.05 0.12
CA GLY A 35 16.31 18.20 -1.19
C GLY A 35 15.87 16.88 -1.83
N ILE A 36 16.58 15.77 -1.61
CA ILE A 36 16.23 14.46 -2.19
C ILE A 36 14.93 13.93 -1.60
N GLY A 37 14.74 14.10 -0.29
CA GLY A 37 13.49 13.74 0.39
C GLY A 37 12.30 14.54 -0.13
N ILE A 38 12.48 15.85 -0.35
CA ILE A 38 11.43 16.72 -0.89
C ILE A 38 11.02 16.28 -2.31
N VAL A 39 12.01 16.00 -3.18
CA VAL A 39 11.74 15.51 -4.54
C VAL A 39 11.03 14.16 -4.50
N ALA A 40 11.47 13.23 -3.65
CA ALA A 40 10.85 11.93 -3.48
C ALA A 40 9.38 12.03 -3.04
N VAL A 41 9.08 12.92 -2.09
CA VAL A 41 7.70 13.18 -1.66
C VAL A 41 6.89 13.75 -2.81
N ALA A 42 7.38 14.78 -3.50
CA ALA A 42 6.65 15.41 -4.60
C ALA A 42 6.32 14.43 -5.74
N VAL A 43 7.33 13.67 -6.20
CA VAL A 43 7.16 12.68 -7.27
C VAL A 43 6.24 11.55 -6.79
N GLY A 44 6.46 11.03 -5.58
CA GLY A 44 5.61 10.02 -4.99
C GLY A 44 4.15 10.47 -4.91
N THR A 45 3.90 11.72 -4.51
CA THR A 45 2.53 12.25 -4.35
C THR A 45 1.82 12.34 -5.69
N VAL A 46 2.48 12.88 -6.71
CA VAL A 46 1.88 12.99 -8.05
C VAL A 46 1.53 11.62 -8.61
N VAL A 47 2.48 10.68 -8.59
CA VAL A 47 2.27 9.34 -9.15
C VAL A 47 1.26 8.54 -8.33
N GLY A 48 1.32 8.65 -7.00
CA GLY A 48 0.37 8.01 -6.08
C GLY A 48 -1.06 8.49 -6.30
N LEU A 49 -1.27 9.81 -6.39
CA LEU A 49 -2.60 10.37 -6.68
C LEU A 49 -3.13 9.88 -8.03
N PHE A 50 -2.29 9.87 -9.07
CA PHE A 50 -2.68 9.37 -10.39
C PHE A 50 -3.11 7.90 -10.34
N ALA A 51 -2.30 7.04 -9.70
CA ALA A 51 -2.62 5.62 -9.54
C ALA A 51 -3.92 5.41 -8.75
N GLY A 52 -4.12 6.16 -7.67
CA GLY A 52 -5.33 6.10 -6.86
C GLY A 52 -6.59 6.51 -7.64
N VAL A 53 -6.52 7.58 -8.43
CA VAL A 53 -7.64 8.04 -9.27
C VAL A 53 -7.96 7.01 -10.35
N VAL A 54 -6.94 6.45 -11.01
CA VAL A 54 -7.13 5.39 -12.03
C VAL A 54 -7.81 4.19 -11.40
N VAL A 55 -7.29 3.68 -10.29
CA VAL A 55 -7.89 2.54 -9.58
C VAL A 55 -9.31 2.85 -9.14
N ALA A 56 -9.56 4.01 -8.54
CA ALA A 56 -10.90 4.39 -8.11
C ALA A 56 -11.89 4.35 -9.29
N ARG A 57 -11.48 4.87 -10.46
CA ARG A 57 -12.29 4.89 -11.68
C ARG A 57 -12.59 3.49 -12.23
N TYR A 58 -11.61 2.59 -12.21
CA TYR A 58 -11.75 1.26 -12.81
C TYR A 58 -12.11 0.14 -11.81
N SER A 59 -12.18 0.44 -10.52
CA SER A 59 -12.44 -0.54 -9.45
C SER A 59 -13.71 -1.36 -9.64
N GLY A 60 -14.76 -0.77 -10.23
CA GLY A 60 -16.02 -1.46 -10.52
C GLY A 60 -15.92 -2.56 -11.58
N THR A 61 -14.83 -2.59 -12.35
CA THR A 61 -14.57 -3.59 -13.39
C THR A 61 -13.62 -4.70 -12.93
N LEU A 62 -13.05 -4.58 -11.73
CA LEU A 62 -12.11 -5.56 -11.17
C LEU A 62 -12.89 -6.68 -10.49
N THR A 63 -12.54 -7.92 -10.85
CA THR A 63 -13.07 -9.17 -10.26
C THR A 63 -11.97 -10.22 -10.15
N GLY A 64 -12.17 -11.22 -9.28
CA GLY A 64 -11.25 -12.33 -9.14
C GLY A 64 -9.84 -11.95 -8.71
N VAL A 65 -8.85 -12.57 -9.36
CA VAL A 65 -7.43 -12.41 -9.05
C VAL A 65 -6.95 -10.96 -9.14
N ARG A 66 -7.49 -10.17 -10.08
CA ARG A 66 -7.09 -8.76 -10.25
C ARG A 66 -7.47 -7.91 -9.05
N GLU A 67 -8.65 -8.16 -8.48
CA GLU A 67 -9.06 -7.51 -7.25
C GLU A 67 -8.19 -7.95 -6.08
N ALA A 68 -7.95 -9.26 -5.92
CA ALA A 68 -7.15 -9.78 -4.81
C ALA A 68 -5.72 -9.21 -4.81
N VAL A 69 -5.09 -9.11 -5.99
CA VAL A 69 -3.76 -8.48 -6.15
C VAL A 69 -3.80 -7.01 -5.73
N LEU A 70 -4.85 -6.28 -6.10
CA LEU A 70 -4.95 -4.86 -5.82
C LEU A 70 -5.25 -4.59 -4.34
N VAL A 71 -6.02 -5.46 -3.70
CA VAL A 71 -6.21 -5.47 -2.24
C VAL A 71 -4.87 -5.72 -1.55
N ALA A 72 -4.11 -6.75 -1.94
CA ALA A 72 -2.80 -7.02 -1.37
C ALA A 72 -1.85 -5.83 -1.53
N TYR A 73 -1.80 -5.25 -2.73
CA TYR A 73 -0.99 -4.07 -3.00
C TYR A 73 -1.35 -2.91 -2.06
N ALA A 74 -2.63 -2.58 -1.96
CA ALA A 74 -3.13 -1.53 -1.06
C ALA A 74 -2.79 -1.82 0.42
N THR A 75 -3.00 -3.05 0.87
CA THR A 75 -2.70 -3.47 2.24
C THR A 75 -1.21 -3.36 2.55
N LEU A 76 -0.34 -3.71 1.61
CA LEU A 76 1.11 -3.62 1.78
C LEU A 76 1.54 -2.20 2.16
N GLY A 77 1.12 -1.20 1.37
CA GLY A 77 1.52 0.18 1.64
C GLY A 77 0.90 0.75 2.92
N ILE A 78 -0.38 0.44 3.20
CA ILE A 78 -1.05 0.93 4.41
C ILE A 78 -0.39 0.36 5.67
N VAL A 79 -0.09 -0.94 5.71
CA VAL A 79 0.54 -1.57 6.86
C VAL A 79 1.95 -1.03 7.05
N TYR A 80 2.71 -0.89 5.96
CA TYR A 80 4.05 -0.31 6.02
C TYR A 80 4.03 1.12 6.57
N LEU A 81 3.11 1.96 6.07
CA LEU A 81 2.92 3.33 6.53
C LEU A 81 2.51 3.39 8.00
N GLY A 82 1.59 2.51 8.43
CA GLY A 82 1.16 2.43 9.82
C GLY A 82 2.30 2.12 10.78
N ILE A 83 3.17 1.16 10.42
CA ILE A 83 4.35 0.84 11.24
C ILE A 83 5.34 2.02 11.27
N ALA A 84 5.58 2.66 10.13
CA ALA A 84 6.43 3.85 10.06
C ALA A 84 5.87 5.03 10.90
N ALA A 85 4.55 5.22 10.90
CA ALA A 85 3.90 6.26 11.70
C ALA A 85 4.05 6.02 13.21
N MET A 86 4.06 4.76 13.67
CA MET A 86 4.33 4.44 15.07
C MET A 86 5.74 4.85 15.52
N SER A 87 6.75 4.71 14.65
CA SER A 87 8.09 5.25 14.92
C SER A 87 8.07 6.78 15.03
N TYR A 88 7.32 7.45 14.16
CA TYR A 88 7.28 8.92 14.13
C TYR A 88 6.65 9.53 15.39
N VAL A 89 5.59 8.92 15.92
CA VAL A 89 4.94 9.37 17.18
C VAL A 89 5.66 8.87 18.44
N ASN A 90 6.87 8.32 18.28
CA ASN A 90 7.77 7.91 19.37
C ASN A 90 7.17 6.84 20.31
N VAL A 91 6.46 5.85 19.74
CA VAL A 91 5.95 4.72 20.53
C VAL A 91 7.14 3.92 21.11
N PRO A 92 7.20 3.69 22.44
CA PRO A 92 8.33 3.02 23.07
C PRO A 92 8.62 1.63 22.47
N GLY A 93 9.88 1.38 22.11
CA GLY A 93 10.34 0.07 21.63
C GLY A 93 9.97 -0.27 20.18
N VAL A 94 9.27 0.59 19.44
CA VAL A 94 8.85 0.30 18.07
C VAL A 94 10.05 0.12 17.13
N ASP A 95 11.08 0.94 17.23
CA ASP A 95 12.25 0.81 16.35
C ASP A 95 13.09 -0.43 16.65
N SER A 96 13.09 -0.92 17.90
CA SER A 96 13.75 -2.18 18.26
C SER A 96 13.00 -3.42 17.78
N VAL A 97 11.66 -3.37 17.77
CA VAL A 97 10.82 -4.50 17.36
C VAL A 97 10.65 -4.55 15.84
N PHE A 98 10.38 -3.39 15.24
CA PHE A 98 10.13 -3.25 13.82
C PHE A 98 11.37 -2.69 13.13
N THR A 99 12.42 -3.52 13.01
CA THR A 99 13.52 -3.21 12.10
C THR A 99 13.03 -3.19 10.64
N PHE A 100 13.77 -2.55 9.73
CA PHE A 100 13.35 -2.44 8.32
C PHE A 100 12.93 -3.79 7.69
N PRO A 101 13.70 -4.89 7.82
CA PRO A 101 13.29 -6.19 7.29
C PRO A 101 11.99 -6.72 7.92
N VAL A 102 11.78 -6.47 9.22
CA VAL A 102 10.58 -6.89 9.94
C VAL A 102 9.36 -6.09 9.47
N ARG A 103 9.48 -4.77 9.28
CA ARG A 103 8.41 -3.92 8.73
C ARG A 103 7.94 -4.45 7.38
N LEU A 104 8.90 -4.73 6.50
CA LEU A 104 8.62 -5.26 5.18
C LEU A 104 7.95 -6.63 5.25
N GLY A 105 8.49 -7.55 6.06
CA GLY A 105 7.94 -8.89 6.24
C GLY A 105 6.49 -8.89 6.77
N VAL A 106 6.21 -8.07 7.78
CA VAL A 106 4.85 -7.92 8.34
C VAL A 106 3.89 -7.35 7.31
N SER A 107 4.32 -6.34 6.55
CA SER A 107 3.51 -5.71 5.50
C SER A 107 3.18 -6.70 4.36
N VAL A 108 4.15 -7.50 3.95
CA VAL A 108 3.96 -8.57 2.95
C VAL A 108 3.03 -9.66 3.49
N GLY A 109 3.21 -10.10 4.73
CA GLY A 109 2.36 -11.10 5.36
C GLY A 109 0.90 -10.65 5.44
N ALA A 110 0.67 -9.39 5.84
CA ALA A 110 -0.66 -8.80 5.87
C ALA A 110 -1.28 -8.69 4.47
N ALA A 111 -0.50 -8.30 3.46
CA ALA A 111 -0.94 -8.22 2.07
C ALA A 111 -1.38 -9.58 1.53
N VAL A 112 -0.60 -10.64 1.76
CA VAL A 112 -0.93 -12.01 1.34
C VAL A 112 -2.21 -12.47 2.04
N LEU A 113 -2.33 -12.25 3.35
CA LEU A 113 -3.53 -12.61 4.11
C LEU A 113 -4.79 -11.90 3.56
N ALA A 114 -4.68 -10.61 3.25
CA ALA A 114 -5.79 -9.84 2.68
C ALA A 114 -6.21 -10.34 1.29
N ALA A 115 -5.26 -10.70 0.42
CA ALA A 115 -5.55 -11.33 -0.86
C ALA A 115 -6.27 -12.68 -0.71
N LEU A 116 -5.78 -13.54 0.20
CA LEU A 116 -6.38 -14.85 0.45
C LEU A 116 -7.81 -14.73 0.98
N LEU A 117 -8.04 -13.82 1.93
CA LEU A 117 -9.38 -13.55 2.47
C LEU A 117 -10.34 -13.04 1.39
N SER A 118 -9.86 -12.15 0.52
CA SER A 118 -10.67 -11.62 -0.60
C SER A 118 -11.10 -12.73 -1.56
N GLY A 119 -10.17 -13.61 -1.95
CA GLY A 119 -10.48 -14.75 -2.81
C GLY A 119 -11.40 -15.81 -2.17
N TRP A 120 -11.27 -16.01 -0.86
CA TRP A 120 -12.13 -16.92 -0.10
C TRP A 120 -13.59 -16.42 -0.04
N LEU A 121 -13.79 -15.12 0.22
CA LEU A 121 -15.12 -14.50 0.26
C LEU A 121 -15.85 -14.64 -1.08
N GLU A 122 -15.16 -14.37 -2.18
CA GLU A 122 -15.71 -14.49 -3.53
C GLU A 122 -16.05 -15.95 -3.90
N SER A 123 -15.33 -16.92 -3.34
CA SER A 123 -15.62 -18.34 -3.50
C SER A 123 -16.88 -18.76 -2.72
N ARG A 124 -17.07 -18.24 -1.50
CA ARG A 124 -18.28 -18.47 -0.69
C ARG A 124 -19.54 -17.90 -1.32
N GLU A 125 -19.47 -16.70 -1.88
CA GLU A 125 -20.63 -16.09 -2.54
C GLU A 125 -21.08 -16.86 -3.79
N ARG A 126 -20.14 -17.49 -4.50
CA ARG A 126 -20.48 -18.38 -5.63
C ARG A 126 -21.15 -19.67 -5.17
N SER A 127 -20.69 -20.26 -4.06
CA SER A 127 -21.25 -21.51 -3.53
C SER A 127 -22.65 -21.37 -2.95
N THR A 128 -23.09 -20.15 -2.58
CA THR A 128 -24.42 -19.89 -2.00
C THR A 128 -25.47 -19.47 -3.03
N LYS A 129 -25.04 -19.10 -4.25
CA LYS A 129 -25.90 -18.68 -5.36
C LYS A 129 -26.14 -19.77 -6.42
N GLY A 130 -25.42 -20.89 -6.34
CA GLY A 130 -25.60 -22.07 -7.19
C GLY A 130 -26.37 -23.15 -6.45
#